data_AF-A0A2J6RQB5-F1
#
_entry.id   AF-A0A2J6RQB5-F1
#
_cell.length_a   1.000
_cell.length_b   1.000
_cell.length_c   1.000
_cell.angle_alpha   90.00
_cell.angle_beta   90.00
_cell.angle_gamma   90.00
#
_symmetry.space_group_name_H-M   'P 1'
#
loop_
_entity.id
_entity.type
_entity.pdbx_description
1 polymer ?
#
loop_
_entity_poly.entity_id
_entity_poly.type
_entity_poly.pdbx_seq_one_letter_code
_entity_poly.pdbx_strand_id
1 'polypeptide(L)'
;MWLSTSLLALGLAACALAHPDVTTTDENGIRSIPLRTHSLSAPYLDSDMQSRWFDFGGNTIVRADQYIRLTSDRPSQEGWLFSRVPLTATNWEIEFEFKIHGQGNLHGDGFALWLTKQRGMPGPVFGSVDQFEGLGIFFDTYKNNRPGTVFPYVMAMVGNGHRIYDKANDGKDNEFMGCSARGIRGASVPTKAKLTYFQDKSLKLELQYKTEDQWELCFETSEPPTIPSVAYLGFSAETGELSDNHDIISVSTKNLYDTKGRDSTTSKPGNKGASKGSERYKAKKERGSWSWFFFKVLMFFMVAGGGYVGFTAWRTQKARSHRF
;
A
#
# COMPACT_ATOMS: atom_id res chain seq x y z
N MET A 1 -28.75 -44.10 -30.22
CA MET A 1 -28.21 -44.32 -28.86
C MET A 1 -26.79 -44.83 -29.06
N TRP A 2 -25.69 -44.15 -28.76
CA TRP A 2 -25.37 -43.16 -27.73
C TRP A 2 -24.57 -41.99 -28.30
N LEU A 3 -24.87 -40.80 -27.77
CA LEU A 3 -24.00 -39.64 -27.78
C LEU A 3 -23.15 -39.62 -26.50
N SER A 4 -21.97 -39.02 -26.61
CA SER A 4 -21.29 -38.21 -25.59
C SER A 4 -20.14 -38.83 -24.79
N THR A 5 -19.23 -37.91 -24.42
CA THR A 5 -18.08 -37.97 -23.49
C THR A 5 -16.80 -38.54 -24.12
N SER A 6 -15.66 -37.84 -24.24
CA SER A 6 -15.12 -36.72 -23.46
C SER A 6 -14.09 -35.93 -24.29
N LEU A 7 -14.51 -34.81 -24.86
CA LEU A 7 -13.66 -33.68 -25.24
C LEU A 7 -13.74 -32.68 -24.08
N LEU A 8 -12.77 -32.69 -23.17
CA LEU A 8 -12.49 -31.62 -22.19
C LEU A 8 -11.24 -31.99 -21.38
N ALA A 9 -10.09 -31.96 -22.04
CA ALA A 9 -8.80 -31.99 -21.39
C ALA A 9 -7.92 -30.95 -22.08
N LEU A 10 -8.16 -29.66 -21.80
CA LEU A 10 -7.27 -28.58 -22.17
C LEU A 10 -7.53 -27.37 -21.27
N GLY A 11 -6.56 -27.10 -20.39
CA GLY A 11 -6.17 -25.74 -20.06
C GLY A 11 -6.95 -25.01 -18.97
N LEU A 12 -6.93 -25.50 -17.72
CA LEU A 12 -6.99 -24.59 -16.57
C LEU A 12 -5.58 -24.08 -16.30
N ALA A 13 -5.14 -23.09 -17.08
CA ALA A 13 -4.03 -22.25 -16.70
C ALA A 13 -4.53 -21.38 -15.54
N ALA A 14 -4.04 -21.66 -14.33
CA ALA A 14 -4.23 -20.80 -13.18
C ALA A 14 -3.62 -19.43 -13.50
N CYS A 15 -4.46 -18.42 -13.72
CA CYS A 15 -4.04 -17.02 -13.65
C CYS A 15 -3.64 -16.73 -12.20
N ALA A 16 -2.38 -16.98 -11.87
CA ALA A 16 -1.75 -16.31 -10.75
C ALA A 16 -1.74 -14.82 -11.08
N LEU A 17 -2.64 -14.06 -10.46
CA LEU A 17 -2.63 -12.60 -10.50
C LEU A 17 -1.40 -12.12 -9.72
N ALA A 18 -0.23 -12.20 -10.36
CA ALA A 18 0.91 -11.40 -9.97
C ALA A 18 0.57 -9.97 -10.40
N HIS A 19 0.15 -9.12 -9.46
CA HIS A 19 0.15 -7.69 -9.69
C HIS A 19 1.57 -7.29 -10.10
N PRO A 20 1.79 -6.71 -11.28
CA PRO A 20 3.11 -6.22 -11.64
C PRO A 20 3.53 -5.18 -10.61
N ASP A 21 4.76 -5.29 -10.10
CA ASP A 21 5.39 -4.30 -9.23
C ASP A 21 5.62 -3.01 -10.04
N VAL A 22 4.55 -2.24 -10.27
CA VAL A 22 4.59 -1.01 -11.04
C VAL A 22 5.05 0.11 -10.13
N THR A 23 6.23 0.64 -10.43
CA THR A 23 6.67 1.92 -9.87
C THR A 23 5.76 3.03 -10.41
N THR A 24 5.12 3.79 -9.53
CA THR A 24 4.29 4.93 -9.91
C THR A 24 4.91 6.23 -9.41
N THR A 25 4.66 7.34 -10.11
CA THR A 25 4.99 8.68 -9.63
C THR A 25 3.69 9.47 -9.57
N ASP A 26 3.39 10.04 -8.41
CA ASP A 26 2.20 10.86 -8.23
C ASP A 26 2.39 12.29 -8.79
N GLU A 27 1.31 13.07 -8.83
CA GLU A 27 1.33 14.48 -9.26
C GLU A 27 2.21 15.37 -8.36
N ASN A 28 2.43 14.93 -7.12
CA ASN A 28 3.28 15.61 -6.15
C ASN A 28 4.77 15.30 -6.34
N GLY A 29 5.14 14.44 -7.29
CA GLY A 29 6.52 14.03 -7.55
C GLY A 29 7.05 13.01 -6.53
N ILE A 30 6.17 12.31 -5.83
CA ILE A 30 6.53 11.18 -4.97
C ILE A 30 6.54 9.93 -5.83
N ARG A 31 7.71 9.33 -5.96
CA ARG A 31 7.88 8.04 -6.62
C ARG A 31 7.67 6.92 -5.60
N SER A 32 6.71 6.04 -5.86
CA SER A 32 6.42 4.87 -5.04
C SER A 32 7.03 3.61 -5.65
N ILE A 33 7.68 2.78 -4.82
CA ILE A 33 8.24 1.48 -5.21
C ILE A 33 7.65 0.41 -4.29
N PRO A 34 6.92 -0.58 -4.81
CA PRO A 34 6.36 -1.65 -3.98
C PRO A 34 7.46 -2.47 -3.32
N LEU A 35 7.24 -2.85 -2.06
CA LEU A 35 8.16 -3.65 -1.25
C LEU A 35 7.58 -5.04 -1.03
N ARG A 36 7.88 -5.98 -1.94
CA ARG A 36 7.40 -7.37 -1.85
C ARG A 36 7.74 -8.05 -0.51
N THR A 37 8.85 -7.68 0.11
CA THR A 37 9.30 -8.21 1.42
C THR A 37 8.42 -7.79 2.60
N HIS A 38 7.59 -6.77 2.43
CA HIS A 38 6.68 -6.22 3.44
C HIS A 38 5.23 -6.17 2.93
N SER A 39 4.94 -6.87 1.83
CA SER A 39 3.60 -7.01 1.28
C SER A 39 3.15 -8.46 1.39
N LEU A 40 1.88 -8.66 1.74
CA LEU A 40 1.28 -9.94 2.06
C LEU A 40 -0.09 -10.04 1.40
N SER A 41 -0.32 -11.07 0.61
CA SER A 41 -1.60 -11.32 -0.07
C SER A 41 -1.76 -12.82 -0.28
N ALA A 42 -3.00 -13.29 -0.49
CA ALA A 42 -3.26 -14.69 -0.84
C ALA A 42 -2.36 -15.11 -2.03
N PRO A 43 -1.74 -16.32 -2.02
CA PRO A 43 -1.99 -17.43 -1.09
C PRO A 43 -1.25 -17.41 0.27
N TYR A 44 -0.59 -16.29 0.64
CA TYR A 44 0.19 -16.04 1.87
C TYR A 44 1.41 -16.93 2.16
N LEU A 45 1.38 -18.18 1.71
CA LEU A 45 2.37 -19.22 1.97
C LEU A 45 3.08 -19.58 0.66
N ASP A 46 4.41 -19.66 0.70
CA ASP A 46 5.25 -19.93 -0.47
C ASP A 46 5.60 -21.42 -0.60
N SER A 47 5.81 -22.11 0.52
CA SER A 47 6.20 -23.53 0.56
C SER A 47 5.97 -24.13 1.95
N ASP A 48 5.54 -25.40 2.04
CA ASP A 48 5.50 -26.20 3.28
C ASP A 48 4.88 -25.45 4.49
N MET A 49 3.75 -24.79 4.27
CA MET A 49 3.03 -23.99 5.27
C MET A 49 3.83 -22.79 5.83
N GLN A 50 4.86 -22.33 5.14
CA GLN A 50 5.67 -21.18 5.53
C GLN A 50 5.57 -20.04 4.51
N SER A 51 5.60 -18.80 5.02
CA SER A 51 5.82 -17.61 4.20
C SER A 51 7.31 -17.30 4.14
N ARG A 52 7.81 -16.85 2.98
CA ARG A 52 9.21 -16.42 2.82
C ARG A 52 9.52 -15.16 3.61
N TRP A 53 8.54 -14.27 3.76
CA TRP A 53 8.75 -12.90 4.25
C TRP A 53 8.12 -12.63 5.61
N PHE A 54 7.17 -13.46 6.05
CA PHE A 54 6.47 -13.29 7.32
C PHE A 54 6.57 -14.54 8.20
N ASP A 55 6.68 -14.31 9.50
CA ASP A 55 6.49 -15.32 10.54
C ASP A 55 5.10 -15.15 11.15
N PHE A 56 4.49 -16.27 11.54
CA PHE A 56 3.20 -16.33 12.21
C PHE A 56 3.36 -17.09 13.53
N GLY A 57 2.66 -16.69 14.58
CA GLY A 57 2.72 -17.38 15.86
C GLY A 57 1.53 -17.11 16.78
N GLY A 58 1.54 -17.77 17.94
CA GLY A 58 0.41 -17.78 18.86
C GLY A 58 -0.79 -18.55 18.30
N ASN A 59 -1.98 -17.98 18.41
CA ASN A 59 -3.23 -18.53 17.92
C ASN A 59 -3.53 -18.19 16.45
N THR A 60 -2.58 -17.59 15.72
CA THR A 60 -2.75 -17.18 14.33
C THR A 60 -3.07 -18.37 13.42
N ILE A 61 -4.14 -18.27 12.63
CA ILE A 61 -4.56 -19.27 11.63
C ILE A 61 -4.43 -18.66 10.24
N VAL A 62 -3.68 -19.31 9.36
CA VAL A 62 -3.56 -18.91 7.96
C VAL A 62 -4.53 -19.74 7.10
N ARG A 63 -5.56 -19.09 6.55
CA ARG A 63 -6.40 -19.64 5.48
C ARG A 63 -5.87 -19.11 4.15
N ALA A 64 -5.04 -19.92 3.49
CA ALA A 64 -4.27 -19.55 2.31
C ALA A 64 -5.09 -18.80 1.24
N ASP A 65 -6.35 -19.16 1.05
CA ASP A 65 -7.24 -18.63 0.02
C ASP A 65 -8.12 -17.44 0.47
N GLN A 66 -8.07 -17.03 1.74
CA GLN A 66 -9.05 -16.09 2.30
C GLN A 66 -8.46 -15.01 3.21
N TYR A 67 -7.76 -15.40 4.28
CA TYR A 67 -7.34 -14.47 5.34
C TYR A 67 -6.27 -15.08 6.24
N ILE A 68 -5.60 -14.20 6.99
CA ILE A 68 -4.78 -14.55 8.14
C ILE A 68 -5.52 -14.08 9.39
N ARG A 69 -6.02 -15.03 10.18
CA ARG A 69 -6.75 -14.75 11.42
C ARG A 69 -5.78 -14.69 12.57
N LEU A 70 -5.59 -13.54 13.20
CA LEU A 70 -4.74 -13.36 14.37
C LEU A 70 -5.38 -14.02 15.60
N THR A 71 -6.64 -13.72 15.89
CA THR A 71 -7.41 -14.39 16.94
C THR A 71 -8.77 -14.82 16.40
N SER A 72 -9.29 -15.91 16.96
CA SER A 72 -10.68 -16.33 16.72
C SER A 72 -11.61 -15.71 17.75
N ASP A 73 -12.90 -15.73 17.44
CA ASP A 73 -14.00 -15.41 18.37
C ASP A 73 -14.10 -16.48 19.48
N ARG A 74 -13.08 -16.50 20.33
CA ARG A 74 -12.88 -17.33 21.51
C ARG A 74 -12.14 -16.49 22.54
N PRO A 75 -12.38 -16.73 23.84
CA PRO A 75 -11.68 -16.01 24.90
C PRO A 75 -10.20 -16.42 24.97
N SER A 76 -9.39 -15.53 25.54
CA SER A 76 -7.98 -15.76 25.87
C SER A 76 -7.14 -16.25 24.69
N GLN A 77 -7.22 -15.56 23.55
CA GLN A 77 -6.39 -15.81 22.38
C GLN A 77 -5.36 -14.70 22.22
N GLU A 78 -4.16 -15.06 21.80
CA GLU A 78 -3.10 -14.13 21.43
C GLU A 78 -2.45 -14.62 20.14
N GLY A 79 -2.46 -13.80 19.09
CA GLY A 79 -1.86 -14.17 17.81
C GLY A 79 -1.13 -13.00 17.19
N TRP A 80 -0.08 -13.32 16.44
CA TRP A 80 0.73 -12.33 15.76
C TRP A 80 1.22 -12.81 14.41
N LEU A 81 1.57 -11.84 13.56
CA LEU A 81 2.35 -12.01 12.35
C LEU A 81 3.37 -10.88 12.24
N PHE A 82 4.61 -11.17 11.83
CA PHE A 82 5.68 -10.18 11.72
C PHE A 82 6.55 -10.43 10.49
N SER A 83 7.09 -9.36 9.92
CA SER A 83 8.09 -9.45 8.85
C SER A 83 9.37 -10.11 9.37
N ARG A 84 10.00 -10.93 8.53
CA ARG A 84 11.29 -11.59 8.82
C ARG A 84 12.46 -10.64 8.69
N VAL A 85 12.33 -9.67 7.78
CA VAL A 85 13.34 -8.65 7.50
C VAL A 85 12.85 -7.28 7.99
N PRO A 86 13.77 -6.39 8.40
CA PRO A 86 13.42 -5.06 8.84
C PRO A 86 13.03 -4.15 7.65
N LEU A 87 12.12 -3.22 7.91
CA LEU A 87 11.75 -2.13 7.02
C LEU A 87 12.78 -1.00 7.17
N THR A 88 13.77 -0.98 6.28
CA THR A 88 14.83 0.03 6.30
C THR A 88 14.51 1.26 5.44
N ALA A 89 13.30 1.36 4.89
CA ALA A 89 12.87 2.51 4.10
C ALA A 89 12.63 3.71 5.02
N THR A 90 13.16 4.88 4.66
CA THR A 90 12.98 6.12 5.45
C THR A 90 11.56 6.69 5.32
N ASN A 91 10.97 6.59 4.13
CA ASN A 91 9.59 7.00 3.89
C ASN A 91 8.84 5.83 3.28
N TRP A 92 7.61 5.62 3.72
CA TRP A 92 6.84 4.46 3.32
C TRP A 92 5.35 4.73 3.42
N GLU A 93 4.59 3.92 2.69
CA GLU A 93 3.15 3.80 2.78
C GLU A 93 2.83 2.33 3.04
N ILE A 94 2.06 2.05 4.08
CA ILE A 94 1.55 0.72 4.40
C ILE A 94 0.04 0.80 4.30
N GLU A 95 -0.52 0.15 3.28
CA GLU A 95 -1.95 -0.07 3.15
C GLU A 95 -2.24 -1.51 3.55
N PHE A 96 -3.22 -1.74 4.41
CA PHE A 96 -3.65 -3.08 4.74
C PHE A 96 -5.16 -3.18 4.82
N GLU A 97 -5.68 -4.31 4.34
CA GLU A 97 -7.08 -4.69 4.46
C GLU A 97 -7.21 -5.68 5.62
N PHE A 98 -8.19 -5.43 6.48
CA PHE A 98 -8.45 -6.23 7.66
C PHE A 98 -9.95 -6.41 7.83
N LYS A 99 -10.37 -7.23 8.79
CA LYS A 99 -11.77 -7.39 9.18
C LYS A 99 -11.87 -7.69 10.67
N ILE A 100 -12.73 -6.96 11.37
CA ILE A 100 -13.10 -7.24 12.76
C ILE A 100 -14.55 -7.70 12.78
N HIS A 101 -14.81 -8.93 13.23
CA HIS A 101 -16.16 -9.49 13.27
C HIS A 101 -16.28 -10.63 14.28
N GLY A 102 -17.46 -10.79 14.86
CA GLY A 102 -17.75 -11.85 15.83
C GLY A 102 -19.23 -11.95 16.11
N GLN A 103 -19.61 -12.91 16.96
CA GLN A 103 -20.98 -13.12 17.36
C GLN A 103 -21.34 -12.24 18.57
N GLY A 104 -22.54 -11.66 18.55
CA GLY A 104 -23.06 -10.89 19.67
C GLY A 104 -22.62 -9.42 19.73
N ASN A 105 -23.13 -8.75 20.76
CA ASN A 105 -22.96 -7.31 20.97
C ASN A 105 -21.76 -6.98 21.86
N LEU A 106 -21.36 -7.89 22.75
CA LEU A 106 -20.17 -7.75 23.58
C LEU A 106 -18.98 -8.33 22.80
N HIS A 107 -17.90 -7.57 22.73
CA HIS A 107 -16.73 -7.88 21.89
C HIS A 107 -15.47 -7.21 22.46
N GLY A 108 -14.30 -7.72 22.07
CA GLY A 108 -13.00 -7.21 22.50
C GLY A 108 -11.85 -8.13 22.08
N ASP A 109 -10.59 -7.76 22.31
CA ASP A 109 -10.17 -6.40 22.73
C ASP A 109 -9.83 -5.56 21.49
N GLY A 110 -9.10 -6.14 20.53
CA GLY A 110 -8.79 -5.51 19.27
C GLY A 110 -7.53 -6.09 18.63
N PHE A 111 -6.93 -5.33 17.73
CA PHE A 111 -5.64 -5.68 17.14
C PHE A 111 -4.73 -4.45 17.01
N ALA A 112 -3.46 -4.69 16.76
CA ALA A 112 -2.43 -3.68 16.63
C ALA A 112 -1.62 -3.87 15.35
N LEU A 113 -1.21 -2.76 14.74
CA LEU A 113 -0.13 -2.66 13.76
C LEU A 113 1.13 -2.18 14.47
N TRP A 114 2.28 -2.78 14.13
CA TRP A 114 3.57 -2.52 14.75
C TRP A 114 4.61 -2.13 13.72
N LEU A 115 5.39 -1.10 14.06
CA LEU A 115 6.69 -0.78 13.46
C LEU A 115 7.70 -0.62 14.59
N THR A 116 8.26 -1.74 15.03
CA THR A 116 9.04 -1.81 16.27
C THR A 116 10.33 -2.61 16.10
N LYS A 117 11.31 -2.42 17.00
CA LYS A 117 12.54 -3.23 17.00
C LYS A 117 12.26 -4.68 17.37
N GLN A 118 11.34 -4.91 18.31
CA GLN A 118 10.91 -6.22 18.75
C GLN A 118 10.02 -6.88 17.68
N ARG A 119 10.07 -8.21 17.55
CA ARG A 119 9.21 -8.95 16.62
C ARG A 119 8.82 -10.30 17.21
N GLY A 120 7.57 -10.72 17.01
CA GLY A 120 7.08 -12.05 17.39
C GLY A 120 7.20 -12.37 18.89
N MET A 121 7.23 -11.35 19.74
CA MET A 121 7.25 -11.51 21.20
C MET A 121 5.81 -11.33 21.72
N PRO A 122 5.17 -12.39 22.23
CA PRO A 122 3.83 -12.27 22.81
C PRO A 122 3.84 -11.41 24.07
N GLY A 123 2.70 -10.85 24.42
CA GLY A 123 2.56 -10.00 25.60
C GLY A 123 1.18 -9.35 25.72
N PRO A 124 0.98 -8.54 26.76
CA PRO A 124 -0.34 -8.06 27.18
C PRO A 124 -0.89 -6.89 26.34
N VAL A 125 -0.16 -6.44 25.31
CA VAL A 125 -0.54 -5.27 24.50
C VAL A 125 -1.05 -5.79 23.16
N PHE A 126 -2.34 -6.10 23.08
CA PHE A 126 -2.97 -6.66 21.89
C PHE A 126 -2.21 -7.88 21.35
N GLY A 127 -1.70 -8.74 22.23
CA GLY A 127 -0.99 -9.97 21.87
C GLY A 127 0.49 -9.78 21.53
N SER A 128 1.06 -8.61 21.82
CA SER A 128 2.48 -8.29 21.65
C SER A 128 3.10 -7.73 22.94
N VAL A 129 4.43 -7.68 22.96
CA VAL A 129 5.25 -7.25 24.09
C VAL A 129 4.96 -5.80 24.50
N ASP A 130 4.87 -5.57 25.82
CA ASP A 130 4.83 -4.22 26.40
C ASP A 130 6.23 -3.57 26.37
N GLN A 131 6.33 -2.27 26.67
CA GLN A 131 7.60 -1.54 26.66
C GLN A 131 8.36 -1.69 25.33
N PHE A 132 7.61 -1.67 24.22
CA PHE A 132 8.17 -1.75 22.87
C PHE A 132 8.97 -0.49 22.51
N GLU A 133 9.85 -0.60 21.51
CA GLU A 133 10.55 0.53 20.93
C GLU A 133 10.13 0.73 19.46
N GLY A 134 9.43 1.83 19.18
CA GLY A 134 8.90 2.14 17.85
C GLY A 134 7.47 2.69 17.91
N LEU A 135 6.68 2.38 16.88
CA LEU A 135 5.30 2.85 16.74
C LEU A 135 4.33 1.67 16.83
N GLY A 136 3.32 1.80 17.68
CA GLY A 136 2.15 0.93 17.73
C GLY A 136 0.90 1.71 17.32
N ILE A 137 0.09 1.14 16.41
CA ILE A 137 -1.24 1.65 16.07
C ILE A 137 -2.27 0.63 16.55
N PHE A 138 -3.06 1.01 17.54
CA PHE A 138 -4.03 0.14 18.20
C PHE A 138 -5.43 0.40 17.64
N PHE A 139 -6.09 -0.66 17.21
CA PHE A 139 -7.50 -0.68 16.80
C PHE A 139 -8.30 -1.31 17.93
N ASP A 140 -8.67 -0.47 18.89
CA ASP A 140 -9.31 -0.89 20.12
C ASP A 140 -10.83 -0.89 19.97
N THR A 141 -11.46 -2.03 20.26
CA THR A 141 -12.90 -2.22 20.09
C THR A 141 -13.65 -2.24 21.41
N TYR A 142 -12.94 -2.45 22.52
CA TYR A 142 -13.55 -2.54 23.84
C TYR A 142 -13.21 -1.30 24.66
N LYS A 143 -14.23 -0.70 25.27
CA LYS A 143 -14.04 0.48 26.12
C LYS A 143 -13.83 0.02 27.55
N ASN A 144 -12.61 0.15 28.08
CA ASN A 144 -12.36 0.02 29.50
C ASN A 144 -12.75 1.35 30.19
N ASN A 145 -11.78 2.09 30.73
CA ASN A 145 -12.06 3.30 31.51
C ASN A 145 -11.63 4.60 30.80
N ARG A 146 -12.24 4.87 29.64
CA ARG A 146 -11.97 6.11 28.88
C ARG A 146 -13.21 7.01 28.69
N PRO A 147 -13.53 7.86 29.68
CA PRO A 147 -14.65 8.80 29.62
C PRO A 147 -14.55 9.75 28.42
N GLY A 148 -15.69 10.05 27.79
CA GLY A 148 -15.77 10.99 26.66
C GLY A 148 -15.37 10.42 25.28
N THR A 149 -14.75 9.23 25.23
CA THR A 149 -14.35 8.60 23.96
C THR A 149 -15.40 7.61 23.45
N VAL A 150 -15.64 7.66 22.13
CA VAL A 150 -16.51 6.73 21.39
C VAL A 150 -15.66 5.62 20.78
N PHE A 151 -16.07 4.38 21.02
CA PHE A 151 -15.42 3.17 20.51
C PHE A 151 -16.20 2.56 19.33
N PRO A 152 -15.54 1.79 18.44
CA PRO A 152 -14.10 1.50 18.41
C PRO A 152 -13.21 2.73 18.22
N TYR A 153 -12.01 2.69 18.80
CA TYR A 153 -11.06 3.80 18.83
C TYR A 153 -9.72 3.37 18.25
N VAL A 154 -9.17 4.18 17.35
CA VAL A 154 -7.86 3.93 16.75
C VAL A 154 -6.87 4.93 17.33
N MET A 155 -5.80 4.45 17.94
CA MET A 155 -4.77 5.31 18.54
C MET A 155 -3.36 4.91 18.13
N ALA A 156 -2.47 5.89 18.05
CA ALA A 156 -1.04 5.73 17.89
C ALA A 156 -0.35 5.90 19.25
N MET A 157 0.64 5.07 19.53
CA MET A 157 1.54 5.20 20.68
C MET A 157 2.98 5.04 20.23
N VAL A 158 3.85 5.89 20.75
CA VAL A 158 5.29 5.82 20.52
C VAL A 158 5.95 5.19 21.75
N GLY A 159 6.52 4.02 21.55
CA GLY A 159 7.26 3.26 22.56
C GLY A 159 8.74 3.60 22.52
N ASN A 160 9.33 3.81 23.71
CA ASN A 160 10.75 4.12 23.90
C ASN A 160 11.53 3.00 24.61
N GLY A 161 10.96 1.80 24.73
CA GLY A 161 11.55 0.71 25.50
C GLY A 161 11.23 0.70 27.01
N HIS A 162 10.52 1.71 27.52
CA HIS A 162 10.23 1.86 28.96
C HIS A 162 8.78 2.22 29.26
N ARG A 163 8.08 2.89 28.35
CA ARG A 163 6.67 3.25 28.52
C ARG A 163 5.80 2.00 28.54
N ILE A 164 4.95 1.92 29.57
CA ILE A 164 3.99 0.84 29.76
C ILE A 164 2.67 1.23 29.11
N TYR A 165 2.05 0.29 28.40
CA TYR A 165 0.68 0.45 27.92
C TYR A 165 -0.32 0.24 29.06
N ASP A 166 -1.10 1.28 29.39
CA ASP A 166 -2.13 1.21 30.41
C ASP A 166 -3.43 0.62 29.84
N LYS A 167 -3.56 -0.71 29.91
CA LYS A 167 -4.76 -1.44 29.45
C LYS A 167 -6.02 -1.07 30.23
N ALA A 168 -5.91 -0.59 31.48
CA ALA A 168 -7.09 -0.25 32.27
C ALA A 168 -7.78 1.04 31.78
N ASN A 169 -7.02 1.95 31.17
CA ASN A 169 -7.50 3.23 30.67
C ASN A 169 -7.28 3.38 29.15
N ASP A 170 -7.28 2.26 28.41
CA ASP A 170 -7.19 2.20 26.94
C ASP A 170 -5.97 2.98 26.38
N GLY A 171 -4.83 2.90 27.07
CA GLY A 171 -3.57 3.55 26.68
C GLY A 171 -3.57 5.09 26.70
N LYS A 172 -4.60 5.73 27.25
CA LYS A 172 -4.85 7.17 27.15
C LYS A 172 -3.65 8.04 27.54
N ASP A 173 -2.94 7.69 28.60
CA ASP A 173 -1.83 8.51 29.11
C ASP A 173 -0.62 8.57 28.14
N ASN A 174 -0.49 7.57 27.27
CA ASN A 174 0.59 7.46 26.29
C ASN A 174 0.10 7.62 24.84
N GLU A 175 -1.11 8.14 24.65
CA GLU A 175 -1.66 8.44 23.34
C GLU A 175 -0.85 9.54 22.65
N PHE A 176 -0.37 9.24 21.45
CA PHE A 176 0.26 10.21 20.58
C PHE A 176 -0.80 10.95 19.74
N MET A 177 -1.64 10.20 19.03
CA MET A 177 -2.80 10.70 18.28
C MET A 177 -3.84 9.61 18.13
N GLY A 178 -5.09 9.95 17.87
CA GLY A 178 -6.15 8.96 17.69
C GLY A 178 -7.44 9.53 17.12
N CYS A 179 -8.33 8.64 16.73
CA CYS A 179 -9.66 8.98 16.23
C CYS A 179 -10.70 7.90 16.60
N SER A 180 -11.96 8.30 16.72
CA SER A 180 -13.07 7.36 16.85
C SER A 180 -13.47 6.80 15.48
N ALA A 181 -13.54 5.47 15.36
CA ALA A 181 -13.87 4.76 14.14
C ALA A 181 -15.18 3.96 14.29
N ARG A 182 -16.28 4.66 14.57
CA ARG A 182 -17.60 4.05 14.81
C ARG A 182 -18.09 3.30 13.58
N GLY A 183 -18.25 1.97 13.70
CA GLY A 183 -18.74 1.10 12.62
C GLY A 183 -17.64 0.34 11.88
N ILE A 184 -16.39 0.42 12.34
CA ILE A 184 -15.26 -0.36 11.80
C ILE A 184 -15.39 -1.87 12.06
N ARG A 185 -16.06 -2.25 13.17
CA ARG A 185 -16.43 -3.64 13.45
C ARG A 185 -17.66 -4.04 12.66
N GLY A 186 -17.60 -5.15 11.94
CA GLY A 186 -18.71 -5.67 11.14
C GLY A 186 -19.10 -4.75 9.99
N ALA A 187 -18.16 -3.97 9.46
CA ALA A 187 -18.38 -3.08 8.33
C ALA A 187 -18.95 -3.84 7.11
N SER A 188 -19.87 -3.19 6.38
CA SER A 188 -20.50 -3.76 5.18
C SER A 188 -19.63 -3.70 3.93
N VAL A 189 -18.55 -2.91 3.98
CA VAL A 189 -17.55 -2.76 2.91
C VAL A 189 -16.20 -3.26 3.40
N PRO A 190 -15.26 -3.59 2.50
CA PRO A 190 -13.90 -3.95 2.89
C PRO A 190 -13.24 -2.86 3.73
N THR A 191 -12.77 -3.23 4.92
CA THR A 191 -12.10 -2.34 5.87
C THR A 191 -10.62 -2.23 5.55
N LYS A 192 -10.14 -1.02 5.26
CA LYS A 192 -8.73 -0.74 4.95
C LYS A 192 -8.18 0.38 5.83
N ALA A 193 -6.89 0.31 6.10
CA ALA A 193 -6.14 1.37 6.74
C ALA A 193 -4.87 1.66 5.93
N LYS A 194 -4.53 2.94 5.81
CA LYS A 194 -3.37 3.40 5.07
C LYS A 194 -2.56 4.35 5.94
N LEU A 195 -1.37 3.88 6.33
CA LEU A 195 -0.41 4.61 7.15
C LEU A 195 0.70 5.13 6.24
N THR A 196 0.84 6.45 6.16
CA THR A 196 1.85 7.12 5.34
C THR A 196 2.82 7.86 6.26
N TYR A 197 4.12 7.60 6.08
CA TYR A 197 5.18 8.20 6.87
C TYR A 197 6.24 8.81 5.96
N PHE A 198 6.54 10.08 6.20
CA PHE A 198 7.71 10.77 5.69
C PHE A 198 8.56 11.22 6.87
N GLN A 199 9.78 10.70 6.95
CA GLN A 199 10.71 11.02 8.03
C GLN A 199 10.89 12.54 8.16
N ASP A 200 10.76 13.05 9.38
CA ASP A 200 10.87 14.46 9.74
C ASP A 200 9.91 15.41 9.00
N LYS A 201 8.85 14.89 8.35
CA LYS A 201 7.88 15.68 7.58
C LYS A 201 6.43 15.41 7.97
N SER A 202 5.98 14.16 7.97
CA SER A 202 4.60 13.84 8.31
C SER A 202 4.35 12.39 8.67
N LEU A 203 3.33 12.16 9.50
CA LEU A 203 2.72 10.86 9.76
C LEU A 203 1.20 11.01 9.61
N LYS A 204 0.60 10.19 8.77
CA LYS A 204 -0.82 10.25 8.44
C LYS A 204 -1.44 8.86 8.46
N LEU A 205 -2.60 8.71 9.10
CA LEU A 205 -3.41 7.50 9.06
C LEU A 205 -4.79 7.82 8.45
N GLU A 206 -5.15 7.06 7.43
CA GLU A 206 -6.45 7.11 6.78
C GLU A 206 -7.15 5.76 6.90
N LEU A 207 -8.48 5.77 7.06
CA LEU A 207 -9.31 4.58 7.23
C LEU A 207 -10.43 4.55 6.18
N GLN A 208 -10.70 3.39 5.62
CA GLN A 208 -11.85 3.13 4.76
C GLN A 208 -12.69 2.04 5.41
N TYR A 209 -13.92 2.37 5.82
CA TYR A 209 -14.82 1.40 6.48
C TYR A 209 -16.32 1.73 6.35
N LYS A 210 -16.67 2.93 5.88
CA LYS A 210 -18.09 3.33 5.68
C LYS A 210 -18.54 3.12 4.23
N THR A 211 -17.71 3.55 3.30
CA THR A 211 -17.99 3.49 1.86
C THR A 211 -16.73 3.01 1.15
N GLU A 212 -16.91 2.17 0.13
CA GLU A 212 -15.80 1.68 -0.70
C GLU A 212 -15.12 2.86 -1.42
N ASP A 213 -13.79 2.82 -1.50
CA ASP A 213 -12.92 3.84 -2.11
C ASP A 213 -13.03 5.26 -1.52
N GLN A 214 -13.63 5.40 -0.33
CA GLN A 214 -13.70 6.65 0.42
C GLN A 214 -12.84 6.55 1.68
N TRP A 215 -11.76 7.33 1.69
CA TRP A 215 -10.82 7.39 2.81
C TRP A 215 -11.21 8.50 3.78
N GLU A 216 -11.37 8.15 5.05
CA GLU A 216 -11.54 9.08 6.16
C GLU A 216 -10.20 9.34 6.84
N LEU A 217 -9.88 10.60 7.06
CA LEU A 217 -8.71 10.98 7.85
C LEU A 217 -8.93 10.60 9.31
N CYS A 218 -8.05 9.76 9.87
CA CYS A 218 -8.03 9.48 11.29
C CYS A 218 -7.20 10.52 12.04
N PHE A 219 -5.92 10.63 11.69
CA PHE A 219 -5.03 11.65 12.22
C PHE A 219 -3.92 11.99 11.22
N GLU A 220 -3.35 13.18 11.38
CA GLU A 220 -2.19 13.67 10.64
C GLU A 220 -1.37 14.61 11.51
N THR A 221 -0.05 14.50 11.44
CA THR A 221 0.89 15.42 12.10
C THR A 221 2.02 15.79 11.16
N SER A 222 2.51 17.03 11.28
CA SER A 222 3.74 17.50 10.65
C SER A 222 5.00 17.26 11.50
N GLU A 223 4.82 16.76 12.73
CA GLU A 223 5.89 16.46 13.68
C GLU A 223 5.87 14.95 13.99
N PRO A 224 6.25 14.10 13.01
CA PRO A 224 6.20 12.66 13.20
C PRO A 224 7.29 12.18 14.19
N PRO A 225 7.04 11.11 14.95
CA PRO A 225 8.06 10.51 15.78
C PRO A 225 9.16 9.87 14.95
N THR A 226 10.36 9.77 15.51
CA THR A 226 11.46 9.03 14.89
C THR A 226 11.21 7.53 15.04
N ILE A 227 11.02 6.84 13.91
CA ILE A 227 10.91 5.38 13.88
C ILE A 227 12.33 4.78 13.87
N PRO A 228 12.61 3.71 14.64
CA PRO A 228 13.90 3.04 14.60
C PRO A 228 14.31 2.63 13.18
N SER A 229 15.59 2.80 12.83
CA SER A 229 16.12 2.45 11.50
C SER A 229 16.05 0.94 11.17
N VAL A 230 15.89 0.12 12.21
CA VAL A 230 15.65 -1.32 12.13
C VAL A 230 14.33 -1.59 12.84
N ALA A 231 13.23 -1.44 12.11
CA ALA A 231 11.88 -1.73 12.60
C ALA A 231 11.28 -2.87 11.77
N TYR A 232 10.57 -3.78 12.42
CA TYR A 232 9.82 -4.85 11.78
C TYR A 232 8.35 -4.44 11.65
N LEU A 233 7.76 -4.78 10.52
CA LEU A 233 6.33 -4.64 10.29
C LEU A 233 5.63 -5.84 10.90
N GLY A 234 4.69 -5.61 11.80
CA GLY A 234 3.91 -6.69 12.39
C GLY A 234 2.49 -6.32 12.69
N PHE A 235 1.69 -7.33 12.95
CA PHE A 235 0.34 -7.23 13.45
C PHE A 235 0.16 -8.23 14.58
N SER A 236 -0.60 -7.86 15.59
CA SER A 236 -0.98 -8.78 16.66
C SER A 236 -2.41 -8.50 17.09
N ALA A 237 -3.08 -9.48 17.68
CA ALA A 237 -4.39 -9.31 18.28
C ALA A 237 -4.50 -10.13 19.56
N GLU A 238 -5.42 -9.69 20.42
CA GLU A 238 -5.74 -10.35 21.69
C GLU A 238 -7.26 -10.40 21.90
N THR A 239 -7.70 -11.46 22.56
CA THR A 239 -9.05 -11.54 23.13
C THR A 239 -8.96 -11.83 24.64
N GLY A 240 -9.73 -11.08 25.43
CA GLY A 240 -9.86 -11.28 26.86
C GLY A 240 -10.99 -12.24 27.20
N GLU A 241 -11.85 -11.83 28.13
CA GLU A 241 -13.14 -12.50 28.38
C GLU A 241 -14.12 -12.34 27.21
N LEU A 242 -14.02 -11.19 26.53
CA LEU A 242 -14.72 -10.91 25.28
C LEU A 242 -13.82 -11.26 24.10
N SER A 243 -14.45 -11.54 22.96
CA SER A 243 -13.73 -11.99 21.78
C SER A 243 -14.30 -11.42 20.49
N ASP A 244 -13.45 -11.41 19.47
CA ASP A 244 -13.76 -11.15 18.08
C ASP A 244 -12.76 -11.92 17.20
N ASN A 245 -13.15 -12.14 15.95
CA ASN A 245 -12.19 -12.52 14.93
C ASN A 245 -11.46 -11.28 14.42
N HIS A 246 -10.12 -11.34 14.43
CA HIS A 246 -9.26 -10.30 13.89
C HIS A 246 -8.52 -10.86 12.66
N ASP A 247 -9.03 -10.54 11.47
CA ASP A 247 -8.53 -11.07 10.21
C ASP A 247 -7.72 -9.99 9.46
N ILE A 248 -6.52 -10.34 8.98
CA ILE A 248 -5.73 -9.55 8.03
C ILE A 248 -5.90 -10.19 6.64
N ILE A 249 -6.39 -9.42 5.68
CA ILE A 249 -6.70 -9.88 4.33
C ILE A 249 -5.54 -9.59 3.38
N SER A 250 -4.99 -8.38 3.43
CA SER A 250 -3.83 -8.03 2.61
C SER A 250 -3.01 -6.92 3.26
N VAL A 251 -1.73 -6.86 2.90
CA VAL A 251 -0.78 -5.81 3.26
C VAL A 251 -0.03 -5.42 1.99
N SER A 252 0.01 -4.14 1.68
CA SER A 252 0.71 -3.55 0.55
C SER A 252 1.60 -2.44 1.08
N THR A 253 2.90 -2.69 1.06
CA THR A 253 3.90 -1.72 1.51
C THR A 253 4.62 -1.14 0.31
N LYS A 254 4.81 0.18 0.30
CA LYS A 254 5.58 0.90 -0.72
C LYS A 254 6.63 1.78 -0.05
N ASN A 255 7.79 1.90 -0.67
CA ASN A 255 8.80 2.89 -0.34
C ASN A 255 8.52 4.17 -1.13
N LEU A 256 8.62 5.32 -0.46
CA LEU A 256 8.32 6.63 -1.04
C LEU A 256 9.60 7.45 -1.23
N TYR A 257 9.80 7.95 -2.43
CA TYR A 257 10.94 8.81 -2.78
C TYR A 257 10.44 10.17 -3.24
N ASP A 258 10.82 11.21 -2.52
CA ASP A 258 10.63 12.59 -2.95
C ASP A 258 11.59 12.89 -4.11
N THR A 259 11.05 13.00 -5.33
CA THR A 259 11.86 13.30 -6.52
C THR A 259 12.17 14.80 -6.64
N LYS A 260 11.39 15.68 -5.99
CA LYS A 260 11.59 17.14 -6.05
C LYS A 260 12.80 17.60 -5.25
N GLY A 261 13.19 16.87 -4.20
CA GLY A 261 14.40 17.15 -3.42
C GLY A 261 15.70 16.93 -4.19
N ARG A 262 15.70 16.04 -5.21
CA ARG A 262 16.93 15.56 -5.87
C ARG A 262 17.39 16.39 -7.07
N ASP A 263 16.50 17.21 -7.65
CA ASP A 263 16.88 18.16 -8.72
C ASP A 263 17.72 19.34 -8.21
N SER A 264 17.82 19.53 -6.88
CA SER A 264 18.65 20.59 -6.28
C SER A 264 20.11 20.19 -6.00
N THR A 265 20.46 18.89 -6.03
CA THR A 265 21.78 18.39 -5.61
C THR A 265 22.49 17.49 -6.63
N THR A 266 22.23 17.69 -7.93
CA THR A 266 23.18 17.25 -8.97
C THR A 266 24.02 18.44 -9.43
N SER A 267 24.62 19.16 -8.48
CA SER A 267 25.81 19.97 -8.75
C SER A 267 26.97 19.01 -8.99
N LYS A 268 27.34 18.88 -10.27
CA LYS A 268 28.58 18.22 -10.71
C LYS A 268 29.74 18.62 -9.78
N PRO A 269 30.61 17.70 -9.34
CA PRO A 269 31.85 18.09 -8.68
C PRO A 269 32.73 18.79 -9.71
N GLY A 270 32.81 20.12 -9.61
CA GLY A 270 33.78 20.91 -10.34
C GLY A 270 35.14 20.76 -9.66
N ASN A 271 36.08 20.06 -10.29
CA ASN A 271 37.48 20.22 -9.95
C ASN A 271 38.23 20.81 -11.15
N LYS A 272 38.86 21.96 -10.89
CA LYS A 272 39.62 22.77 -11.85
C LYS A 272 40.99 22.14 -12.07
N GLY A 273 41.32 21.84 -13.33
CA GLY A 273 42.66 21.44 -13.78
C GLY A 273 42.90 21.99 -15.19
N ALA A 274 44.08 22.55 -15.40
CA ALA A 274 44.41 23.53 -16.43
C ALA A 274 44.47 23.04 -17.90
N SER A 275 44.28 24.02 -18.78
CA SER A 275 45.05 24.28 -20.01
C SER A 275 44.36 24.10 -21.38
N LYS A 276 44.63 25.12 -22.21
CA LYS A 276 44.72 25.20 -23.67
C LYS A 276 43.44 25.08 -24.53
N GLY A 277 43.15 26.25 -25.10
CA GLY A 277 42.48 26.58 -26.36
C GLY A 277 42.02 25.47 -27.30
N SER A 278 40.76 25.59 -27.72
CA SER A 278 40.35 25.35 -29.10
C SER A 278 39.03 26.08 -29.38
N GLU A 279 38.94 26.60 -30.60
CA GLU A 279 37.79 27.31 -31.15
C GLU A 279 36.49 26.51 -31.19
N ARG A 280 35.38 27.26 -31.34
CA ARG A 280 34.11 26.92 -32.02
C ARG A 280 33.51 25.52 -31.77
N TYR A 281 32.30 25.49 -31.22
CA TYR A 281 31.07 25.24 -31.99
C TYR A 281 29.86 25.36 -31.03
N LYS A 282 29.01 26.38 -31.23
CA LYS A 282 27.69 26.45 -30.59
C LYS A 282 26.81 25.37 -31.22
N ALA A 283 26.70 24.22 -30.57
CA ALA A 283 25.67 23.24 -30.90
C ALA A 283 24.31 23.75 -30.35
N LYS A 284 23.49 24.32 -31.23
CA LYS A 284 22.06 24.49 -30.98
C LYS A 284 21.45 23.10 -30.75
N LYS A 285 20.99 22.82 -29.54
CA LYS A 285 20.04 21.72 -29.30
C LYS A 285 18.73 22.08 -30.01
N GLU A 286 18.47 21.44 -31.15
CA GLU A 286 17.14 21.41 -31.74
C GLU A 286 16.22 20.63 -30.81
N ARG A 287 15.31 21.33 -30.12
CA ARG A 287 14.08 20.74 -29.63
C ARG A 287 13.26 20.36 -30.86
N GLY A 288 13.14 19.08 -31.15
CA GLY A 288 12.21 18.56 -32.15
C GLY A 288 10.80 19.02 -31.82
N SER A 289 10.36 20.08 -32.50
CA SER A 289 9.04 20.66 -32.33
C SER A 289 8.02 19.72 -32.97
N TRP A 290 7.07 19.25 -32.16
CA TRP A 290 5.91 18.44 -32.55
C TRP A 290 5.15 19.01 -33.77
N SER A 291 5.29 20.33 -34.03
CA SER A 291 4.77 21.02 -35.22
C SER A 291 5.35 20.52 -36.55
N TRP A 292 6.59 20.01 -36.60
CA TRP A 292 7.20 19.53 -37.85
C TRP A 292 6.65 18.17 -38.29
N PHE A 293 6.24 17.34 -37.32
CA PHE A 293 5.57 16.08 -37.59
C PHE A 293 4.20 16.31 -38.24
N PHE A 294 3.39 17.23 -37.70
CA PHE A 294 2.08 17.54 -38.29
C PHE A 294 2.15 18.19 -39.67
N PHE A 295 3.16 19.02 -39.93
CA PHE A 295 3.33 19.63 -41.24
C PHE A 295 3.55 18.57 -42.34
N LYS A 296 4.34 17.53 -42.06
CA LYS A 296 4.56 16.41 -43.00
C LYS A 296 3.29 15.60 -43.25
N VAL A 297 2.51 15.34 -42.20
CA VAL A 297 1.25 14.59 -42.30
C VAL A 297 0.24 15.37 -43.14
N LEU A 298 0.11 16.68 -42.93
CA LEU A 298 -0.79 17.54 -43.70
C LEU A 298 -0.40 17.57 -45.19
N MET A 299 0.90 17.72 -45.50
CA MET A 299 1.39 17.69 -46.89
C MET A 299 1.12 16.35 -47.57
N PHE A 300 1.27 15.22 -46.85
CA PHE A 300 0.98 13.90 -47.40
C PHE A 300 -0.50 13.75 -47.79
N PHE A 301 -1.43 14.19 -46.93
CA PHE A 301 -2.85 14.17 -47.26
C PHE A 301 -3.23 15.12 -48.39
N MET A 302 -2.55 16.27 -48.51
CA MET A 302 -2.80 17.21 -49.60
C MET A 302 -2.35 16.63 -50.96
N VAL A 303 -1.20 15.94 -51.01
CA VAL A 303 -0.72 15.25 -52.22
C VAL A 303 -1.61 14.06 -52.57
N ALA A 304 -2.00 13.25 -51.57
CA ALA A 304 -2.91 12.12 -51.78
C ALA A 304 -4.29 12.59 -52.28
N GLY A 305 -4.83 13.65 -51.69
CA GLY A 305 -6.09 14.28 -52.12
C GLY A 305 -6.00 14.85 -53.53
N GLY A 306 -4.91 15.57 -53.85
CA GLY A 306 -4.67 16.09 -55.20
C GLY A 306 -4.54 14.99 -56.25
N GLY A 307 -3.83 13.90 -55.94
CA GLY A 307 -3.71 12.73 -56.79
C GLY A 307 -5.05 12.02 -57.03
N TYR A 308 -5.89 11.90 -56.00
CA TYR A 308 -7.23 11.32 -56.12
C TYR A 308 -8.16 12.17 -57.00
N VAL A 309 -8.16 13.49 -56.83
CA VAL A 309 -8.96 14.39 -57.68
C VAL A 309 -8.45 14.37 -59.13
N GLY A 310 -7.14 14.39 -59.34
CA GLY A 310 -6.54 14.26 -60.68
C GLY A 310 -6.92 12.93 -61.36
N PHE A 311 -6.87 11.82 -60.62
CA PHE A 311 -7.24 10.50 -61.14
C PHE A 311 -8.73 10.40 -61.50
N THR A 312 -9.61 10.96 -60.67
CA THR A 312 -11.06 10.98 -60.95
C THR A 312 -11.43 11.89 -62.12
N ALA A 313 -10.76 13.04 -62.26
CA ALA A 313 -10.89 13.93 -63.42
C ALA A 313 -10.40 13.27 -64.73
N TRP A 314 -9.24 12.59 -64.70
CA TRP A 314 -8.74 11.84 -65.85
C TRP A 314 -9.67 10.68 -66.25
N ARG A 315 -10.19 9.94 -65.27
CA ARG A 315 -11.13 8.83 -65.50
C ARG A 315 -12.44 9.31 -66.12
N THR A 316 -12.97 10.46 -65.69
CA THR A 316 -14.20 11.04 -66.25
C THR A 316 -14.00 11.62 -67.64
N GLN A 317 -12.82 12.16 -67.94
CA GLN A 317 -12.47 12.65 -69.28
C GLN A 317 -12.30 11.50 -70.29
N LYS A 318 -11.70 10.38 -69.86
CA LYS A 318 -11.53 9.16 -70.69
C LYS A 318 -12.85 8.41 -70.94
N ALA A 319 -13.84 8.55 -70.05
CA ALA A 319 -15.19 8.02 -70.24
C ALA A 319 -16.05 8.84 -71.23
N ARG A 320 -15.72 10.12 -71.46
CA ARG A 320 -16.39 10.97 -72.47
C ARG A 320 -15.86 10.78 -73.89
N SER A 321 -14.65 10.24 -74.08
CA SER A 321 -14.04 10.03 -75.40
C SER A 321 -14.44 8.73 -76.11
N HIS A 322 -15.36 7.93 -75.55
CA HIS A 322 -15.87 6.68 -76.13
C HIS A 322 -17.40 6.67 -76.37
N ARG A 323 -18.02 7.85 -76.52
CA ARG A 323 -19.36 7.97 -77.13
C ARG A 323 -19.27 8.82 -78.40
N PHE A 324 -18.69 8.22 -79.43
CA PHE A 324 -19.08 8.35 -80.83
C PHE A 324 -18.90 6.96 -81.45
#